data_AF-A0A6L4YQQ6-F1
#
_entry.id   AF-A0A6L4YQQ6-F1
#
_cell.length_a   1.000
_cell.length_b   1.000
_cell.length_c   1.000
_cell.angle_alpha   90.00
_cell.angle_beta   90.00
_cell.angle_gamma   90.00
#
_symmetry.space_group_name_H-M   'P 1'
#
loop_
_entity.id
_entity.type
_entity.pdbx_description
1 polymer ?
#
loop_
_entity_poly.entity_id
_entity_poly.type
_entity_poly.pdbx_seq_one_letter_code
_entity_poly.pdbx_strand_id
1 'polypeptide(L)'
;MNEQFFLPLFQSVDSTSLKKQRDNFYRLAIRYTVTRAQWNFLSVEEKIESNDARTRLHNTLIDSLNILARNMSKAGEPVDWRKTLGDDRKVIGDFACYVTAWLGIRQR
;
A
#
# COMPACT_ATOMS: atom_id res chain seq x y z
N MET A 1 5.75 -6.72 13.00
CA MET A 1 5.88 -6.29 11.59
C MET A 1 7.10 -7.01 11.04
N ASN A 2 6.95 -7.84 10.00
CA ASN A 2 8.09 -8.57 9.46
C ASN A 2 8.86 -7.64 8.49
N GLU A 3 9.71 -6.78 9.05
CA GLU A 3 10.54 -5.85 8.29
C GLU A 3 11.38 -6.56 7.22
N GLN A 4 11.91 -7.75 7.54
CA GLN A 4 12.67 -8.58 6.63
C GLN A 4 11.85 -9.02 5.40
N PHE A 5 10.53 -9.14 5.55
CA PHE A 5 9.62 -9.45 4.44
C PHE A 5 9.30 -8.21 3.58
N PHE A 6 8.97 -7.07 4.21
CA PHE A 6 8.49 -5.91 3.46
C PHE A 6 9.58 -4.99 2.90
N LEU A 7 10.77 -4.96 3.51
CA LEU A 7 11.88 -4.11 3.07
C LEU A 7 12.27 -4.33 1.60
N PRO A 8 12.55 -5.56 1.12
CA PRO A 8 12.93 -5.76 -0.28
C PRO A 8 11.80 -5.41 -1.26
N LEU A 9 10.54 -5.60 -0.86
CA LEU A 9 9.36 -5.24 -1.68
C LEU A 9 9.24 -3.72 -1.80
N PHE A 10 9.40 -3.03 -0.68
CA PHE A 10 9.39 -1.57 -0.63
C PHE A 10 10.54 -0.96 -1.44
N GLN A 11 11.77 -1.49 -1.32
CA GLN A 11 12.92 -1.03 -2.11
C GLN A 11 12.66 -1.16 -3.61
N SER A 12 12.07 -2.27 -4.05
CA SER A 12 11.69 -2.48 -5.46
C SER A 12 10.66 -1.45 -5.95
N VAL A 13 9.67 -1.13 -5.12
CA VAL A 13 8.67 -0.09 -5.41
C VAL A 13 9.30 1.31 -5.39
N ASP A 14 10.24 1.59 -4.49
CA ASP A 14 10.84 2.91 -4.32
C ASP A 14 11.82 3.26 -5.45
N SER A 15 12.54 2.25 -5.96
CA SER A 15 13.55 2.37 -7.02
C SER A 15 12.99 2.53 -8.42
N THR A 16 11.69 2.28 -8.64
CA THR A 16 11.06 2.40 -9.97
C THR A 16 11.29 3.78 -10.62
N SER A 17 11.42 3.81 -11.94
CA SER A 17 11.43 5.05 -12.73
C SER A 17 10.04 5.69 -12.84
N LEU A 18 8.96 4.93 -12.56
CA LEU A 18 7.57 5.33 -12.71
C LEU A 18 7.06 6.18 -11.52
N LYS A 19 7.70 7.33 -11.31
CA LYS A 19 7.47 8.20 -10.14
C LYS A 19 6.00 8.57 -9.95
N LYS A 20 5.27 8.90 -11.03
CA LYS A 20 3.85 9.28 -10.94
C LYS A 20 2.97 8.16 -10.37
N GLN A 21 3.16 6.92 -10.84
CA GLN A 21 2.40 5.76 -10.40
C GLN A 21 2.76 5.36 -8.97
N ARG A 22 4.07 5.41 -8.65
CA ARG A 22 4.57 5.16 -7.30
C ARG A 22 4.01 6.17 -6.30
N ASP A 23 4.07 7.46 -6.62
CA ASP A 23 3.60 8.52 -5.74
C ASP A 23 2.08 8.46 -5.56
N ASN A 24 1.34 8.04 -6.59
CA ASN A 24 -0.10 7.75 -6.46
C ASN A 24 -0.36 6.60 -5.48
N PHE A 25 0.38 5.49 -5.60
CA PHE A 25 0.31 4.39 -4.63
C PHE A 25 0.65 4.86 -3.21
N TYR A 26 1.70 5.65 -3.02
CA TYR A 26 2.08 6.19 -1.71
C TYR A 26 0.98 7.05 -1.07
N ARG A 27 0.35 7.94 -1.85
CA ARG A 27 -0.78 8.75 -1.35
C ARG A 27 -1.96 7.88 -0.93
N LEU A 28 -2.27 6.82 -1.69
CA LEU A 28 -3.31 5.87 -1.33
C LEU A 28 -2.94 5.05 -0.08
N ALA A 29 -1.68 4.64 0.05
CA ALA A 29 -1.18 3.90 1.20
C ALA A 29 -1.29 4.73 2.49
N ILE A 30 -0.96 6.02 2.43
CA ILE A 30 -1.13 6.96 3.55
C ILE A 30 -2.60 7.05 3.95
N ARG A 31 -3.50 7.33 2.98
CA ARG A 31 -4.94 7.45 3.24
C ARG A 31 -5.52 6.18 3.85
N TYR A 32 -5.15 5.02 3.30
CA TYR A 32 -5.60 3.73 3.80
C TYR A 32 -5.07 3.46 5.22
N THR A 33 -3.79 3.75 5.47
CA THR A 33 -3.16 3.56 6.78
C THR A 33 -3.84 4.42 7.85
N VAL A 34 -4.13 5.69 7.56
CA VAL A 34 -4.89 6.56 8.48
C VAL A 34 -6.27 5.97 8.76
N THR A 35 -7.01 5.59 7.71
CA THR A 35 -8.35 4.97 7.85
C THR A 35 -8.30 3.68 8.69
N ARG A 36 -7.28 2.83 8.46
CA ARG A 36 -7.09 1.57 9.17
C ARG A 36 -6.69 1.78 10.64
N ALA A 37 -5.85 2.76 10.92
CA ALA A 37 -5.45 3.11 12.28
C ALA A 37 -6.63 3.68 13.07
N GLN A 38 -7.41 4.59 12.45
CA GLN A 38 -8.60 5.19 13.03
C GLN A 38 -9.68 4.17 13.40
N TRP A 39 -9.76 3.04 12.68
CA TRP A 39 -10.70 1.95 12.95
C TRP A 39 -10.68 1.47 14.42
N ASN A 40 -9.56 1.58 15.11
CA ASN A 40 -9.45 1.18 16.52
C ASN A 40 -10.27 2.07 17.47
N PHE A 41 -10.57 3.30 17.07
CA PHE A 41 -11.22 4.33 17.89
C PHE A 41 -12.69 4.54 17.54
N LEU A 42 -13.19 3.87 16.50
CA LEU A 42 -14.58 3.97 16.07
C LEU A 42 -15.51 3.08 16.90
N SER A 43 -16.71 3.59 17.19
CA SER A 43 -17.84 2.83 17.71
C SER A 43 -18.28 1.74 16.72
N VAL A 44 -19.21 0.88 17.14
CA VAL A 44 -19.76 -0.15 16.24
C VAL A 44 -20.54 0.49 15.10
N GLU A 45 -21.33 1.52 15.40
CA GLU A 45 -22.15 2.28 14.46
C GLU A 45 -21.25 2.99 13.43
N GLU A 46 -20.23 3.71 13.88
CA GLU A 46 -19.27 4.41 13.01
C GLU A 46 -18.51 3.43 12.10
N LYS A 47 -18.19 2.22 12.60
CA LYS A 47 -17.58 1.15 11.80
C LYS A 47 -18.51 0.68 10.70
N ILE A 48 -19.79 0.48 10.98
CA ILE A 48 -20.79 0.06 9.99
C ILE A 48 -20.89 1.12 8.89
N GLU A 49 -21.05 2.38 9.25
CA GLU A 49 -21.15 3.51 8.31
C GLU A 49 -19.89 3.68 7.45
N SER A 50 -18.72 3.49 8.05
CA SER A 50 -17.42 3.69 7.38
C SER A 50 -16.93 2.46 6.61
N ASN A 51 -17.57 1.29 6.77
CA ASN A 51 -17.04 0.02 6.25
C ASN A 51 -16.93 0.00 4.73
N ASP A 52 -17.95 0.53 4.04
CA ASP A 52 -18.00 0.58 2.59
C ASP A 52 -16.94 1.53 2.01
N ALA A 53 -16.78 2.70 2.64
CA ALA A 53 -15.77 3.67 2.25
C ALA A 53 -14.35 3.09 2.42
N ARG A 54 -14.09 2.41 3.54
CA ARG A 54 -12.83 1.70 3.79
C ARG A 54 -12.58 0.60 2.75
N THR A 55 -13.62 -0.17 2.39
CA THR A 55 -13.50 -1.24 1.40
C THR A 55 -13.16 -0.69 0.02
N ARG A 56 -13.83 0.39 -0.42
CA ARG A 56 -13.52 1.07 -1.68
C ARG A 56 -12.08 1.61 -1.70
N LEU A 57 -11.66 2.28 -0.62
CA LEU A 57 -10.29 2.80 -0.51
C LEU A 57 -9.25 1.68 -0.60
N HIS A 58 -9.49 0.53 0.04
CA HIS A 58 -8.60 -0.61 -0.03
C HIS A 58 -8.53 -1.20 -1.46
N ASN A 59 -9.66 -1.30 -2.15
CA ASN A 59 -9.69 -1.75 -3.54
C ASN A 59 -8.87 -0.80 -4.43
N THR A 60 -9.08 0.52 -4.30
CA THR A 60 -8.32 1.51 -5.06
C THR A 60 -6.81 1.45 -4.77
N LEU A 61 -6.42 1.21 -3.51
CA LEU A 61 -5.03 0.98 -3.13
C LEU A 61 -4.45 -0.24 -3.87
N ILE A 62 -5.14 -1.38 -3.82
CA ILE A 62 -4.73 -2.63 -4.50
C ILE A 62 -4.61 -2.41 -6.01
N ASP A 63 -5.59 -1.74 -6.62
CA ASP A 63 -5.58 -1.43 -8.05
C ASP A 63 -4.39 -0.55 -8.44
N SER A 64 -4.06 0.46 -7.64
CA SER A 64 -2.90 1.31 -7.88
C SER A 64 -1.59 0.52 -7.84
N LEU A 65 -1.47 -0.43 -6.92
CA LEU A 65 -0.30 -1.30 -6.80
C LEU A 65 -0.18 -2.27 -7.99
N ASN A 66 -1.32 -2.82 -8.45
CA ASN A 66 -1.38 -3.66 -9.65
C ASN A 66 -1.03 -2.88 -10.92
N ILE A 67 -1.52 -1.65 -11.05
CA ILE A 67 -1.19 -0.76 -12.17
C ILE A 67 0.31 -0.45 -12.19
N LEU A 68 0.90 -0.16 -11.02
CA LEU A 68 2.34 0.06 -10.91
C LEU A 68 3.12 -1.16 -11.38
N ALA A 69 2.84 -2.34 -10.83
CA ALA A 69 3.51 -3.59 -11.21
C ALA A 69 3.42 -3.89 -12.72
N ARG A 70 2.23 -3.74 -13.33
CA ARG A 70 2.06 -3.92 -14.78
C ARG A 70 2.89 -2.94 -15.60
N ASN A 71 2.98 -1.69 -15.16
CA ASN A 71 3.76 -0.68 -15.87
C ASN A 71 5.27 -0.89 -15.68
N MET A 72 5.71 -1.33 -14.50
CA MET A 72 7.11 -1.71 -14.25
C MET A 72 7.52 -2.83 -15.20
N SER A 73 6.70 -3.88 -15.32
CA SER A 73 6.92 -4.97 -16.26
C SER A 73 7.04 -4.47 -17.72
N LYS A 74 6.16 -3.56 -18.16
CA LYS A 74 6.25 -2.94 -19.50
C LYS A 74 7.50 -2.09 -19.71
N ALA A 75 8.03 -1.50 -18.63
CA ALA A 75 9.25 -0.71 -18.65
C ALA A 75 10.53 -1.57 -18.54
N GLY A 76 10.41 -2.90 -18.44
CA GLY A 76 11.55 -3.80 -18.24
C GLY A 76 12.11 -3.79 -16.82
N GLU A 77 11.35 -3.28 -15.84
CA GLU A 77 11.76 -3.24 -14.44
C GLU A 77 11.36 -4.53 -13.69
N PRO A 78 12.11 -4.93 -12.65
CA PRO A 78 11.79 -6.11 -11.84
C PRO A 78 10.41 -6.02 -11.17
N VAL A 79 9.60 -7.08 -11.30
CA VAL A 79 8.21 -7.12 -10.79
C VAL A 79 7.94 -8.32 -9.86
N ASP A 80 8.95 -9.14 -9.56
CA ASP A 80 8.82 -10.32 -8.68
C ASP A 80 8.33 -9.98 -7.27
N TRP A 81 8.56 -8.73 -6.83
CA TRP A 81 8.03 -8.21 -5.57
C TRP A 81 6.50 -8.32 -5.49
N ARG A 82 5.78 -8.14 -6.61
CA ARG A 82 4.30 -8.20 -6.60
C ARG A 82 3.80 -9.63 -6.42
N LYS A 83 4.50 -10.61 -7.00
CA LYS A 83 4.21 -12.04 -6.79
C LYS A 83 4.53 -12.45 -5.36
N THR A 84 5.65 -11.98 -4.82
CA THR A 84 6.09 -12.25 -3.44
C THR A 84 5.13 -11.66 -2.40
N LEU A 85 4.59 -10.46 -2.66
CA LEU A 85 3.58 -9.84 -1.81
C LEU A 85 2.28 -10.67 -1.73
N GLY A 86 1.94 -11.38 -2.81
CA GLY A 86 0.72 -12.17 -2.92
C GLY A 86 -0.56 -11.32 -3.07
N ASP A 87 -1.71 -12.00 -3.01
CA ASP A 87 -3.03 -11.39 -3.22
C ASP A 87 -3.88 -11.30 -1.94
N ASP A 88 -3.30 -11.67 -0.80
CA ASP A 88 -3.97 -11.52 0.49
C ASP A 88 -4.15 -10.03 0.82
N ARG A 89 -5.42 -9.62 0.92
CA ARG A 89 -5.80 -8.23 1.17
C ARG A 89 -5.23 -7.71 2.50
N LYS A 90 -5.17 -8.53 3.55
CA LYS A 90 -4.64 -8.09 4.85
C LYS A 90 -3.14 -7.83 4.74
N VAL A 91 -2.41 -8.71 4.05
CA VAL A 91 -0.97 -8.56 3.79
C VAL A 91 -0.68 -7.29 2.97
N ILE A 92 -1.47 -7.02 1.92
CA ILE A 92 -1.34 -5.77 1.13
C ILE A 92 -1.61 -4.55 2.01
N GLY A 93 -2.61 -4.63 2.89
CA GLY A 93 -2.89 -3.56 3.84
C GLY A 93 -1.76 -3.34 4.86
N ASP A 94 -1.11 -4.42 5.31
CA ASP A 94 0.05 -4.34 6.22
C ASP A 94 1.26 -3.72 5.51
N PHE A 95 1.46 -4.05 4.23
CA PHE A 95 2.47 -3.41 3.37
C PHE A 95 2.21 -1.91 3.22
N ALA A 96 0.95 -1.48 3.04
CA ALA A 96 0.60 -0.06 3.00
C ALA A 96 0.97 0.68 4.30
N CYS A 97 0.77 0.05 5.46
CA CYS A 97 1.18 0.60 6.75
C CYS A 97 2.71 0.70 6.86
N TYR A 98 3.44 -0.34 6.42
CA TYR A 98 4.91 -0.33 6.37
C TYR A 98 5.46 0.80 5.51
N VAL A 99 4.95 0.94 4.28
CA VAL A 99 5.34 2.01 3.35
C VAL A 99 5.09 3.39 3.97
N THR A 100 3.93 3.58 4.58
CA THR A 100 3.56 4.85 5.24
C THR A 100 4.52 5.20 6.38
N ALA A 101 4.89 4.22 7.21
CA ALA A 101 5.86 4.42 8.28
C ALA A 101 7.22 4.87 7.74
N TRP A 102 7.73 4.22 6.70
CA TRP A 102 8.99 4.60 6.04
C TRP A 102 8.96 5.97 5.37
N LEU A 103 7.82 6.35 4.79
CA LEU A 103 7.64 7.69 4.23
C LEU A 103 7.71 8.78 5.31
N GLY A 104 7.17 8.53 6.50
CA GLY A 104 7.32 9.45 7.64
C GLY A 104 8.73 9.48 8.20
N ILE A 105 9.36 8.30 8.38
CA ILE A 105 10.71 8.19 8.95
C ILE A 105 11.77 8.85 8.07
N ARG A 106 11.65 8.77 6.73
CA ARG A 106 12.66 9.33 5.81
C ARG A 106 12.69 10.86 5.73
N GLN A 107 11.69 11.56 6.28
CA GLN A 107 11.59 13.03 6.25
C GLN A 107 12.19 13.68 7.52
N ARG A 108 13.09 12.97 8.19
CA ARG A 108 13.82 13.44 9.37
C ARG A 108 15.03 14.25 8.99
#